data_AF-A0AAX3T9Q4-F1
#
_entry.id   AF-A0AAX3T9Q4-F1
#
_cell.length_a   1.000
_cell.length_b   1.000
_cell.length_c   1.000
_cell.angle_alpha   90.00
_cell.angle_beta   90.00
_cell.angle_gamma   90.00
#
_symmetry.space_group_name_H-M   'P 1'
#
loop_
_entity.id
_entity.type
_entity.pdbx_description
1 polymer ?
#
loop_
_entity_poly.entity_id
_entity_poly.type
_entity_poly.pdbx_seq_one_letter_code
_entity_poly.pdbx_strand_id
1 'polypeptide(L)'
;MSERDTGRARFYEAEHLVHRLFDNVSSSRTVQLAGTEVTLPAEARFASIDAVDDYVGRVLALPGVRSSFERASHPVSVRERRGQRSAHYAARVRRSDGVPVAAEIAIPSAADGRWALRELVVLHELAHHLDGTTGPAHGRGFVLTLIELVGLVLGPEAAFVYRVVLSDSGVG
;
A
#
# COMPACT_ATOMS: atom_id res chain seq x y z
N MET A 1 -3.21 4.04 -23.26
CA MET A 1 -1.98 4.47 -22.56
C MET A 1 -2.43 4.95 -21.21
N SER A 2 -1.82 4.48 -20.11
CA SER A 2 -2.13 5.02 -18.77
C SER A 2 -1.79 6.52 -18.76
N GLU A 3 -2.63 7.33 -18.11
CA GLU A 3 -2.34 8.75 -17.95
C GLU A 3 -1.01 8.94 -17.20
N ARG A 4 -0.29 10.02 -17.53
CA ARG A 4 1.02 10.30 -16.93
C ARG A 4 0.83 10.65 -15.45
N ASP A 5 1.60 9.98 -14.60
CA ASP A 5 1.63 10.24 -13.17
C ASP A 5 2.58 11.38 -12.82
N THR A 6 2.03 12.59 -12.73
CA THR A 6 2.75 13.82 -12.37
C THR A 6 2.81 14.03 -10.85
N GLY A 7 2.02 13.29 -10.06
CA GLY A 7 1.96 13.36 -8.60
C GLY A 7 2.92 12.42 -7.88
N ARG A 8 3.44 11.41 -8.59
CA ARG A 8 4.27 10.32 -8.06
C ARG A 8 5.38 10.74 -7.08
N ALA A 9 6.14 11.79 -7.43
CA ALA A 9 7.25 12.23 -6.57
C ALA A 9 6.74 12.73 -5.21
N ARG A 10 5.71 13.58 -5.21
CA ARG A 10 5.07 14.09 -3.98
C ARG A 10 4.41 12.96 -3.18
N PHE A 11 3.80 11.99 -3.87
CA PHE A 11 3.24 10.81 -3.20
C PHE A 11 4.34 10.06 -2.41
N TYR A 12 5.46 9.71 -3.03
CA TYR A 12 6.52 8.97 -2.34
C TYR A 12 7.19 9.79 -1.22
N GLU A 13 7.32 11.11 -1.37
CA GLU A 13 7.77 11.98 -0.28
C GLU A 13 6.83 11.92 0.92
N ALA A 14 5.52 11.96 0.68
CA ALA A 14 4.49 11.84 1.71
C ALA A 14 4.49 10.45 2.36
N GLU A 15 4.58 9.39 1.57
CA GLU A 15 4.65 8.02 2.09
C GLU A 15 5.91 7.79 2.94
N HIS A 16 7.06 8.34 2.53
CA HIS A 16 8.26 8.32 3.35
C HIS A 16 8.10 9.06 4.68
N LEU A 17 7.26 10.10 4.75
CA LEU A 17 6.89 10.72 6.04
C LEU A 17 6.11 9.76 6.92
N VAL A 18 5.11 9.05 6.36
CA VAL A 18 4.34 8.03 7.11
C VAL A 18 5.27 6.92 7.63
N HIS A 19 6.13 6.39 6.76
CA HIS A 19 7.12 5.38 7.13
C HIS A 19 7.98 5.84 8.31
N ARG A 20 8.51 7.07 8.25
CA ARG A 20 9.29 7.66 9.34
C ARG A 20 8.50 7.83 10.63
N LEU A 21 7.21 8.15 10.58
CA LEU A 21 6.37 8.22 11.79
C LEU A 21 6.29 6.84 12.47
N PHE A 22 6.05 5.78 11.71
CA PHE A 22 5.99 4.41 12.23
C PHE A 22 7.35 3.92 12.76
N ASP A 23 8.45 4.31 12.10
CA ASP A 23 9.80 3.87 12.47
C ASP A 23 10.35 4.60 13.72
N ASN A 24 9.91 5.84 13.99
CA ASN A 24 10.44 6.67 15.08
C ASN A 24 9.50 6.79 16.28
N VAL A 25 8.39 6.05 16.30
CA VAL A 25 7.42 6.16 17.40
C VAL A 25 8.02 5.60 18.70
N SER A 26 7.69 6.24 19.82
CA SER A 26 8.10 5.80 21.15
C SER A 26 7.52 4.42 21.50
N SER A 27 7.92 3.85 22.65
CA SER A 27 7.35 2.59 23.14
C SER A 27 5.84 2.66 23.42
N SER A 28 5.29 3.85 23.72
CA SER A 28 3.84 4.07 23.83
C SER A 28 3.13 4.08 22.48
N ARG A 29 3.88 4.11 21.38
CA ARG A 29 3.39 4.22 20.00
C ARG A 29 2.50 5.45 19.74
N THR A 30 2.61 6.50 20.54
CA THR A 30 1.81 7.73 20.40
C THR A 30 2.54 8.80 19.58
N VAL A 31 1.82 9.53 18.73
CA VAL A 31 2.31 10.69 17.96
C VAL A 31 1.30 11.84 18.02
N GLN A 32 1.80 13.08 17.98
CA GLN A 32 0.95 14.25 17.73
C GLN A 32 0.83 14.49 16.23
N LEU A 33 -0.40 14.44 15.70
CA LEU A 33 -0.67 14.69 14.29
C LEU A 33 -1.93 15.55 14.13
N ALA A 34 -1.82 16.66 13.39
CA ALA A 34 -2.92 17.61 13.18
C ALA A 34 -3.64 18.02 14.49
N GLY A 35 -2.89 18.26 15.57
CA GLY A 35 -3.42 18.64 16.88
C GLY A 35 -4.08 17.50 17.68
N THR A 36 -4.01 16.26 17.19
CA THR A 36 -4.58 15.07 17.84
C THR A 36 -3.48 14.12 18.28
N GLU A 37 -3.62 13.52 19.47
CA GLU A 37 -2.78 12.39 19.89
C GLU A 37 -3.32 11.11 19.24
N VAL A 38 -2.48 10.40 18.51
CA VAL A 38 -2.83 9.18 17.80
C VAL A 38 -1.94 8.04 18.26
N THR A 39 -2.53 6.90 18.64
CA THR A 39 -1.77 5.68 18.92
C THR A 39 -1.61 4.88 17.63
N LEU A 40 -0.38 4.78 17.13
CA LEU A 40 -0.09 4.05 15.90
C LEU A 40 -0.13 2.53 16.13
N PRO A 41 -0.84 1.78 15.27
CA PRO A 41 -0.84 0.32 15.35
C PRO A 41 0.56 -0.23 15.11
N ALA A 42 0.82 -1.45 15.60
CA ALA A 42 2.03 -2.18 15.26
C ALA A 42 2.08 -2.45 13.75
N GLU A 43 3.25 -2.29 13.15
CA GLU A 43 3.47 -2.63 11.75
C GLU A 43 4.26 -3.93 11.65
N ALA A 44 3.77 -4.88 10.85
CA ALA A 44 4.48 -6.11 10.60
C ALA A 44 5.78 -5.87 9.82
N ARG A 45 6.77 -6.74 10.09
CA ARG A 45 8.00 -6.89 9.32
C ARG A 45 8.09 -8.35 8.89
N PHE A 46 8.39 -8.59 7.63
CA PHE A 46 8.37 -9.94 7.06
C PHE A 46 9.78 -10.51 6.97
N ALA A 47 9.91 -11.81 7.23
CA ALA A 47 11.19 -12.51 7.15
C ALA A 47 11.51 -13.01 5.73
N SER A 48 10.49 -13.21 4.89
CA SER A 48 10.58 -13.82 3.56
C SER A 48 9.48 -13.34 2.62
N ILE A 49 9.63 -13.63 1.33
CA ILE A 49 8.59 -13.41 0.32
C ILE A 49 7.37 -14.30 0.57
N ASP A 50 7.57 -15.55 0.98
CA ASP A 50 6.45 -16.46 1.30
C ASP A 50 5.56 -15.90 2.41
N ALA A 51 6.16 -15.29 3.45
CA ALA A 51 5.40 -14.63 4.51
C ALA A 51 4.61 -13.42 4.01
N VAL A 52 5.10 -12.73 2.96
CA VAL A 52 4.37 -11.64 2.30
C VAL A 52 3.21 -12.21 1.48
N ASP A 53 3.42 -13.29 0.74
CA ASP A 53 2.36 -13.96 -0.05
C ASP A 53 1.21 -14.43 0.85
N ASP A 54 1.53 -15.11 1.95
CA ASP A 54 0.57 -15.53 2.97
C ASP A 54 -0.20 -14.35 3.57
N TYR A 55 0.51 -13.25 3.84
CA TYR A 55 -0.09 -12.03 4.36
C TYR A 55 -1.06 -11.38 3.35
N VAL A 56 -0.66 -11.26 2.09
CA VAL A 56 -1.53 -10.73 1.01
C VAL A 56 -2.79 -11.58 0.88
N GLY A 57 -2.67 -12.92 0.89
CA GLY A 57 -3.81 -13.83 0.87
C GLY A 57 -4.77 -13.60 2.05
N ARG A 58 -4.25 -13.41 3.26
CA ARG A 58 -5.07 -13.10 4.45
C ARG A 58 -5.76 -11.75 4.35
N VAL A 59 -5.08 -10.70 3.89
CA VAL A 59 -5.69 -9.36 3.70
C VAL A 59 -6.83 -9.42 2.69
N LEU A 60 -6.63 -10.07 1.54
CA LEU A 60 -7.66 -10.26 0.52
C LEU A 60 -8.84 -11.14 0.99
N ALA A 61 -8.64 -11.93 2.04
CA ALA A 61 -9.69 -12.73 2.66
C ALA A 61 -10.50 -11.99 3.73
N LEU A 62 -10.04 -10.81 4.20
CA LEU A 62 -10.76 -10.04 5.21
C LEU A 62 -12.16 -9.64 4.70
N PRO A 63 -13.24 -9.82 5.49
CA PRO A 63 -14.59 -9.48 5.07
C PRO A 63 -14.73 -8.02 4.63
N GLY A 64 -14.14 -7.08 5.37
CA GLY A 64 -14.16 -5.65 5.05
C GLY A 64 -13.47 -5.34 3.72
N VAL A 65 -12.32 -5.95 3.45
CA VAL A 65 -11.58 -5.80 2.18
C VAL A 65 -12.40 -6.34 1.01
N ARG A 66 -13.02 -7.52 1.17
CA ARG A 66 -13.88 -8.11 0.13
C ARG A 66 -15.14 -7.31 -0.14
N SER A 67 -15.74 -6.71 0.90
CA SER A 67 -16.92 -5.86 0.73
C SER A 67 -16.60 -4.50 0.10
N SER A 68 -15.43 -3.94 0.41
CA SER A 68 -15.02 -2.62 -0.09
C SER A 68 -14.46 -2.67 -1.51
N PHE A 69 -13.77 -3.75 -1.88
CA PHE A 69 -13.03 -3.81 -3.14
C PHE A 69 -13.42 -5.04 -3.98
N GLU A 70 -14.12 -4.83 -5.09
CA GLU A 70 -14.49 -5.90 -6.03
C GLU A 70 -13.26 -6.71 -6.50
N ARG A 71 -12.14 -6.02 -6.71
CA ARG A 71 -10.87 -6.62 -7.15
C ARG A 71 -10.22 -7.53 -6.10
N ALA A 72 -10.69 -7.55 -4.86
CA ALA A 72 -10.20 -8.49 -3.86
C ALA A 72 -10.50 -9.96 -4.21
N SER A 73 -11.47 -10.19 -5.11
CA SER A 73 -11.77 -11.53 -5.65
C SER A 73 -10.80 -11.99 -6.74
N HIS A 74 -9.96 -11.10 -7.28
CA HIS A 74 -8.98 -11.44 -8.30
C HIS A 74 -7.64 -11.87 -7.69
N PRO A 75 -7.02 -12.94 -8.21
CA PRO A 75 -5.75 -13.42 -7.69
C PRO A 75 -4.61 -12.45 -8.02
N VAL A 76 -3.67 -12.34 -7.09
CA VAL A 76 -2.37 -11.67 -7.25
C VAL A 76 -1.31 -12.53 -6.57
N SER A 77 -0.21 -12.79 -7.27
CA SER A 77 0.91 -13.57 -6.72
C SER A 77 2.02 -12.65 -6.23
N VAL A 78 2.72 -13.02 -5.15
CA VAL A 78 3.93 -12.31 -4.73
C VAL A 78 5.18 -13.03 -5.24
N ARG A 79 6.19 -12.26 -5.66
CA ARG A 79 7.51 -12.80 -6.03
C ARG A 79 8.64 -11.90 -5.57
N GLU A 80 9.84 -12.47 -5.50
CA GLU A 80 11.05 -11.68 -5.33
C GLU A 80 11.28 -10.76 -6.53
N ARG A 81 11.76 -9.55 -6.24
CA ARG A 81 12.21 -8.59 -7.24
C ARG A 81 13.72 -8.60 -7.38
N ARG A 82 14.20 -8.65 -8.62
CA ARG A 82 15.65 -8.57 -8.94
C ARG A 82 16.30 -7.23 -8.56
N GLY A 83 15.56 -6.12 -8.69
CA GLY A 83 16.05 -4.78 -8.37
C GLY A 83 15.62 -4.33 -6.97
N GLN A 84 16.42 -3.48 -6.33
CA GLN A 84 16.30 -3.21 -4.88
C GLN A 84 15.71 -1.82 -4.55
N ARG A 85 15.52 -0.97 -5.57
CA ARG A 85 15.10 0.43 -5.40
C ARG A 85 13.60 0.66 -5.26
N SER A 86 12.78 -0.34 -5.52
CA SER A 86 11.32 -0.22 -5.43
C SER A 86 10.68 -1.58 -5.30
N ALA A 87 9.58 -1.68 -4.56
CA ALA A 87 8.55 -2.67 -4.85
C ALA A 87 7.75 -2.23 -6.08
N HIS A 88 6.97 -3.13 -6.67
CA HIS A 88 5.94 -2.73 -7.64
C HIS A 88 4.91 -3.84 -7.85
N TYR A 89 3.67 -3.44 -8.03
CA TYR A 89 2.59 -4.20 -8.64
C TYR A 89 2.65 -4.09 -10.17
N ALA A 90 2.31 -5.19 -10.85
CA ALA A 90 2.08 -5.22 -12.28
C ALA A 90 0.91 -6.15 -12.61
N ALA A 91 0.03 -5.72 -13.52
CA ALA A 91 -1.04 -6.55 -14.05
C ALA A 91 -1.01 -6.63 -15.57
N ARG A 92 -1.32 -7.82 -16.06
CA ARG A 92 -1.66 -8.07 -17.45
C ARG A 92 -3.18 -8.05 -17.57
N VAL A 93 -3.71 -7.13 -18.35
CA VAL A 93 -5.14 -6.90 -18.50
C VAL A 93 -5.58 -7.30 -19.90
N ARG A 94 -6.74 -7.96 -20.05
CA ARG A 94 -7.33 -8.21 -21.37
C ARG A 94 -7.96 -6.91 -21.87
N ARG A 95 -7.70 -6.56 -23.14
CA ARG A 95 -7.99 -5.21 -23.70
C ARG A 95 -9.46 -4.75 -23.67
N SER A 96 -10.41 -5.62 -23.33
CA SER A 96 -11.85 -5.36 -23.50
C SER A 96 -12.62 -4.98 -22.23
N ASP A 97 -12.15 -5.35 -21.04
CA ASP A 97 -12.93 -5.20 -19.79
C ASP A 97 -12.15 -4.61 -18.60
N GLY A 98 -10.84 -4.39 -18.74
CA GLY A 98 -10.04 -3.81 -17.66
C GLY A 98 -9.72 -4.80 -16.53
N VAL A 99 -10.12 -6.07 -16.66
CA VAL A 99 -9.91 -7.09 -15.62
C VAL A 99 -8.51 -7.72 -15.76
N PRO A 100 -7.72 -7.78 -14.66
CA PRO A 100 -6.44 -8.47 -14.68
C PRO A 100 -6.62 -9.97 -14.99
N VAL A 101 -5.97 -10.45 -16.05
CA VAL A 101 -5.85 -11.91 -16.34
C VAL A 101 -4.68 -12.55 -15.59
N ALA A 102 -3.74 -11.73 -15.12
CA ALA A 102 -2.68 -12.09 -14.20
C ALA A 102 -2.20 -10.81 -13.51
N ALA A 103 -1.88 -10.90 -12.23
CA ALA A 103 -1.36 -9.81 -11.43
C ALA A 103 -0.21 -10.33 -10.56
N GLU A 104 0.82 -9.51 -10.39
CA GLU A 104 1.97 -9.82 -9.55
C GLU A 104 2.38 -8.62 -8.69
N ILE A 105 2.82 -8.90 -7.47
CA ILE A 105 3.52 -7.97 -6.60
C ILE A 105 4.96 -8.44 -6.48
N ALA A 106 5.90 -7.58 -6.86
CA ALA A 106 7.32 -7.88 -6.84
C ALA A 106 8.02 -7.10 -5.71
N ILE A 107 8.48 -7.82 -4.69
CA ILE A 107 9.10 -7.25 -3.48
C ILE A 107 10.61 -7.53 -3.45
N PRO A 108 11.46 -6.50 -3.26
CA PRO A 108 12.87 -6.68 -2.92
C PRO A 108 13.06 -7.46 -1.59
N SER A 109 13.82 -8.55 -1.59
CA SER A 109 14.13 -9.32 -0.36
C SER A 109 15.62 -9.52 -0.07
N ALA A 110 16.51 -9.12 -0.99
CA ALA A 110 17.95 -9.15 -0.74
C ALA A 110 18.36 -8.14 0.34
N ALA A 111 19.61 -8.23 0.83
CA ALA A 111 20.08 -7.45 1.97
C ALA A 111 19.84 -5.92 1.85
N ASP A 112 20.08 -5.35 0.69
CA ASP A 112 19.87 -3.94 0.35
C ASP A 112 18.41 -3.60 0.00
N GLY A 113 17.56 -4.61 -0.21
CA GLY A 113 16.12 -4.49 -0.46
C GLY A 113 15.24 -4.73 0.77
N ARG A 114 15.80 -5.13 1.92
CA ARG A 114 15.02 -5.51 3.12
C ARG A 114 14.08 -4.41 3.64
N TRP A 115 14.31 -3.15 3.28
CA TRP A 115 13.40 -2.04 3.59
C TRP A 115 11.97 -2.29 3.09
N ALA A 116 11.80 -3.08 2.02
CA ALA A 116 10.51 -3.38 1.41
C ALA A 116 9.74 -4.51 2.12
N LEU A 117 10.39 -5.27 3.01
CA LEU A 117 9.76 -6.34 3.79
C LEU A 117 9.02 -5.78 5.02
N ARG A 118 8.16 -4.79 4.78
CA ARG A 118 7.31 -4.13 5.80
C ARG A 118 5.87 -4.02 5.32
N GLU A 119 4.93 -4.05 6.26
CA GLU A 119 3.50 -4.09 6.00
C GLU A 119 3.00 -2.93 5.14
N LEU A 120 3.45 -1.70 5.41
CA LEU A 120 2.98 -0.53 4.67
C LEU A 120 3.39 -0.55 3.19
N VAL A 121 4.58 -1.08 2.87
CA VAL A 121 5.01 -1.28 1.48
C VAL A 121 4.17 -2.34 0.79
N VAL A 122 3.85 -3.44 1.48
CA VAL A 122 2.98 -4.49 0.92
C VAL A 122 1.57 -3.96 0.69
N LEU A 123 1.02 -3.18 1.62
CA LEU A 123 -0.28 -2.56 1.49
C LEU A 123 -0.32 -1.51 0.37
N HIS A 124 0.76 -0.76 0.13
CA HIS A 124 0.89 0.11 -1.03
C HIS A 124 0.73 -0.67 -2.34
N GLU A 125 1.50 -1.75 -2.52
CA GLU A 125 1.42 -2.53 -3.76
C GLU A 125 0.08 -3.26 -3.91
N LEU A 126 -0.50 -3.71 -2.80
CA LEU A 126 -1.82 -4.31 -2.80
C LEU A 126 -2.92 -3.28 -3.12
N ALA A 127 -2.76 -2.02 -2.72
CA ALA A 127 -3.69 -0.96 -3.10
C ALA A 127 -3.69 -0.72 -4.62
N HIS A 128 -2.56 -0.86 -5.32
CA HIS A 128 -2.55 -0.83 -6.79
C HIS A 128 -3.32 -2.00 -7.42
N HIS A 129 -3.31 -3.17 -6.79
CA HIS A 129 -4.14 -4.30 -7.22
C HIS A 129 -5.62 -4.00 -7.04
N LEU A 130 -5.98 -3.48 -5.86
CA LEU A 130 -7.37 -3.22 -5.48
C LEU A 130 -7.98 -2.01 -6.19
N ASP A 131 -7.18 -1.03 -6.61
CA ASP A 131 -7.65 0.17 -7.30
C ASP A 131 -8.23 -0.18 -8.68
N GLY A 132 -9.55 -0.25 -8.75
CA GLY A 132 -10.35 -0.50 -9.96
C GLY A 132 -10.39 0.67 -10.94
N THR A 133 -9.90 1.85 -10.56
CA THR A 133 -10.09 3.07 -11.33
C THR A 133 -9.12 3.19 -12.51
N THR A 134 -9.47 4.10 -13.43
CA THR A 134 -8.57 4.51 -14.52
C THR A 134 -7.93 5.85 -14.16
N GLY A 135 -6.65 6.02 -14.46
CA GLY A 135 -5.95 7.29 -14.27
C GLY A 135 -4.47 7.11 -14.01
N PRO A 136 -3.80 8.14 -13.45
CA PRO A 136 -2.44 8.03 -12.93
C PRO A 136 -2.33 6.97 -11.84
N ALA A 137 -1.19 6.26 -11.79
CA ALA A 137 -0.95 5.20 -10.81
C ALA A 137 -1.09 5.67 -9.36
N HIS A 138 -0.64 6.89 -9.03
CA HIS A 138 -0.81 7.51 -7.72
C HIS A 138 -1.83 8.67 -7.75
N GLY A 139 -2.88 8.51 -8.56
CA GLY A 139 -4.00 9.44 -8.62
C GLY A 139 -5.00 9.24 -7.47
N ARG A 140 -6.09 9.99 -7.53
CA ARG A 140 -7.16 9.98 -6.51
C ARG A 140 -7.71 8.59 -6.19
N GLY A 141 -7.94 7.75 -7.20
CA GLY A 141 -8.47 6.40 -7.01
C GLY A 141 -7.57 5.54 -6.13
N PHE A 142 -6.27 5.52 -6.45
CA PHE A 142 -5.25 4.86 -5.65
C PHE A 142 -5.16 5.43 -4.23
N VAL A 143 -5.13 6.75 -4.08
CA VAL A 143 -5.02 7.41 -2.76
C VAL A 143 -6.18 7.00 -1.84
N LEU A 144 -7.41 7.03 -2.35
CA LEU A 144 -8.58 6.62 -1.58
C LEU A 144 -8.55 5.12 -1.26
N THR A 145 -8.17 4.30 -2.23
CA THR A 145 -8.01 2.85 -2.06
C THR A 145 -6.99 2.53 -0.98
N LEU A 146 -5.83 3.19 -0.99
CA LEU A 146 -4.78 3.00 0.01
C LEU A 146 -5.25 3.40 1.41
N ILE A 147 -5.86 4.59 1.56
CA ILE A 147 -6.37 5.07 2.86
C ILE A 147 -7.41 4.12 3.43
N GLU A 148 -8.34 3.63 2.60
CA GLU A 148 -9.36 2.67 3.04
C GLU A 148 -8.73 1.32 3.40
N LEU A 149 -7.83 0.79 2.56
CA LEU A 149 -7.15 -0.48 2.81
C LEU A 149 -6.36 -0.46 4.12
N VAL A 150 -5.53 0.57 4.37
CA VAL A 150 -4.78 0.67 5.62
C VAL A 150 -5.73 0.82 6.82
N GLY A 151 -6.88 1.49 6.64
CA GLY A 151 -7.91 1.59 7.68
C GLY A 151 -8.53 0.24 8.05
N LEU A 152 -8.84 -0.57 7.04
CA LEU A 152 -9.42 -1.90 7.22
C LEU A 152 -8.43 -2.90 7.84
N VAL A 153 -7.13 -2.74 7.56
CA VAL A 153 -6.11 -3.71 7.98
C VAL A 153 -5.44 -3.31 9.29
N LEU A 154 -5.05 -2.05 9.44
CA LEU A 154 -4.28 -1.54 10.58
C LEU A 154 -5.13 -0.76 11.57
N GLY A 155 -6.32 -0.32 11.17
CA GLY A 155 -7.25 0.45 12.00
C GLY A 155 -7.39 1.92 11.57
N PRO A 156 -8.41 2.61 12.12
CA PRO A 156 -8.77 3.96 11.71
C PRO A 156 -7.65 4.99 11.98
N GLU A 157 -6.78 4.75 12.95
CA GLU A 157 -5.62 5.58 13.26
C GLU A 157 -4.62 5.63 12.11
N ALA A 158 -4.33 4.49 11.47
CA ALA A 158 -3.45 4.44 10.30
C ALA A 158 -4.08 5.17 9.11
N ALA A 159 -5.39 4.98 8.86
CA ALA A 159 -6.11 5.71 7.83
C ALA A 159 -6.10 7.24 8.08
N PHE A 160 -6.24 7.66 9.34
CA PHE A 160 -6.14 9.07 9.72
C PHE A 160 -4.76 9.64 9.40
N VAL A 161 -3.68 8.92 9.75
CA VAL A 161 -2.31 9.33 9.43
C VAL A 161 -2.11 9.53 7.94
N TYR A 162 -2.48 8.55 7.12
CA TYR A 162 -2.37 8.67 5.66
C TYR A 162 -3.20 9.84 5.13
N ARG A 163 -4.43 10.02 5.61
CA ARG A 163 -5.31 11.11 5.17
C ARG A 163 -4.70 12.48 5.45
N VAL A 164 -4.16 12.70 6.65
CA VAL A 164 -3.52 13.97 7.02
C VAL A 164 -2.24 14.18 6.20
N VAL A 165 -1.33 13.21 6.21
CA VAL A 165 -0.01 13.36 5.56
C VAL A 165 -0.13 13.56 4.05
N LEU A 166 -1.01 12.82 3.38
CA LEU A 166 -1.24 12.98 1.94
C LEU A 166 -1.90 14.33 1.63
N SER A 167 -2.90 14.76 2.41
CA SER A 167 -3.57 16.06 2.21
C SER A 167 -2.60 17.23 2.39
N ASP A 168 -1.80 17.23 3.45
CA ASP A 168 -0.80 18.27 3.74
C ASP A 168 0.30 18.32 2.67
N SER A 169 0.57 17.19 2.02
CA SER A 169 1.53 17.08 0.90
C SER A 169 0.92 17.47 -0.46
N GLY A 170 -0.36 17.87 -0.49
CA GLY A 170 -1.08 18.23 -1.71
C GLY A 170 -1.31 17.03 -2.65
N VAL A 171 -1.50 15.84 -2.08
CA VAL A 171 -1.77 14.58 -2.78
C VAL A 171 -3.23 14.16 -2.53
N GLY A 172 -4.05 14.03 -3.59
CA GLY A 172 -5.46 13.65 -3.46
C GLY A 172 -6.26 13.63 -4.77
#